data_AF-A0A1T4ZHJ2-F1
#
_entry.id   AF-A0A1T4ZHJ2-F1
#
_cell.length_a   1.000
_cell.length_b   1.000
_cell.length_c   1.000
_cell.angle_alpha   90.00
_cell.angle_beta   90.00
_cell.angle_gamma   90.00
#
_symmetry.space_group_name_H-M   'P 1'
#
loop_
_entity.id
_entity.type
_entity.pdbx_description
1 polymer ?
#
loop_
_entity_poly.entity_id
_entity_poly.type
_entity_poly.pdbx_seq_one_letter_code
_entity_poly.pdbx_strand_id
1 'polypeptide(L)'
;MAGRSRRTKAQLEQVDPTTEQSETSGEVSMTVTIKSPSHLGENGLETVEKYPTKIHLIDGEKGGVGKSLFARVLIQYFMDKKYPFLAVDADRSNPDVSRIYESVCREALFSEDEKKFYEADKIFEWAFDNSIIVNLPAQVYPVVTSWIEKNNLIELGKQSQITFCKWFVCTGGYDKLLCI
;
A
#
# COMPACT_ATOMS: atom_id res chain seq x y z
N MET A 1 5.07 46.65 -28.83
CA MET A 1 4.05 45.70 -28.34
C MET A 1 4.80 44.56 -27.67
N ALA A 2 4.96 44.60 -26.34
CA ALA A 2 4.02 44.00 -25.37
C ALA A 2 3.94 42.48 -25.57
N GLY A 3 4.24 41.61 -24.60
CA GLY A 3 4.60 41.75 -23.21
C GLY A 3 4.71 40.35 -22.60
N ARG A 4 5.63 40.21 -21.65
CA ARG A 4 5.89 39.07 -20.75
C ARG A 4 4.61 38.64 -20.01
N SER A 5 4.31 37.35 -19.88
CA SER A 5 3.53 36.77 -18.74
C SER A 5 3.58 35.23 -18.80
N ARG A 6 4.24 34.45 -17.94
CA ARG A 6 4.10 34.15 -16.49
C ARG A 6 2.76 33.52 -16.05
N ARG A 7 2.90 32.30 -15.50
CA ARG A 7 2.06 31.61 -14.49
C ARG A 7 0.68 31.15 -15.00
N THR A 8 0.07 30.08 -14.48
CA THR A 8 -0.15 29.76 -13.07
C THR A 8 -0.43 28.28 -12.82
N LYS A 9 -0.02 27.83 -11.63
CA LYS A 9 -0.30 26.56 -10.96
C LYS A 9 -1.79 26.17 -11.09
N ALA A 10 -2.08 24.91 -11.40
CA ALA A 10 -3.39 24.32 -11.12
C ALA A 10 -3.60 24.37 -9.60
N GLN A 11 -4.62 25.10 -9.18
CA GLN A 11 -4.95 25.34 -7.79
C GLN A 11 -5.88 24.21 -7.35
N LEU A 12 -5.44 23.42 -6.37
CA LEU A 12 -6.33 22.59 -5.56
C LEU A 12 -7.23 23.55 -4.78
N GLU A 13 -8.53 23.44 -4.97
CA GLU A 13 -9.52 24.10 -4.11
C GLU A 13 -10.24 22.98 -3.36
N GLN A 14 -10.06 22.97 -2.03
CA GLN A 14 -10.74 22.06 -1.12
C GLN A 14 -11.98 22.80 -0.59
N VAL A 15 -13.13 22.13 -0.62
CA VAL A 15 -14.35 22.61 0.03
C VAL A 15 -14.67 21.61 1.14
N ASP A 16 -14.75 22.10 2.37
CA ASP A 16 -14.95 21.32 3.59
C ASP A 16 -16.26 20.50 3.54
N PRO A 17 -16.24 19.20 3.91
CA PRO A 17 -17.46 18.44 4.09
C PRO A 17 -17.99 18.62 5.53
N THR A 18 -19.16 19.23 5.62
CA THR A 18 -20.00 19.28 6.82
C THR A 18 -20.23 17.86 7.34
N THR A 19 -19.75 17.58 8.55
CA THR A 19 -19.93 16.29 9.22
C THR A 19 -21.30 16.24 9.89
N GLU A 20 -22.24 15.44 9.35
CA GLU A 20 -23.37 14.94 10.13
C GLU A 20 -23.07 13.48 10.52
N GLN A 21 -23.01 13.25 11.83
CA GLN A 21 -22.74 11.95 12.44
C GLN A 21 -24.04 11.13 12.51
N SER A 22 -23.98 9.88 12.05
CA SER A 22 -24.77 8.81 12.64
C SER A 22 -23.96 7.52 12.65
N GLU A 23 -23.77 6.98 13.86
CA GLU A 23 -23.04 5.74 14.13
C GLU A 23 -23.89 4.54 13.70
N THR A 24 -23.37 3.72 12.78
CA THR A 24 -23.61 2.27 12.74
C THR A 24 -22.49 1.62 11.93
N SER A 25 -22.00 0.50 12.44
CA SER A 25 -20.94 -0.34 11.88
C SER A 25 -21.22 -0.73 10.42
N GLY A 26 -20.53 -0.08 9.50
CA GLY A 26 -20.50 -0.43 8.08
C GLY A 26 -19.24 0.15 7.45
N GLU A 27 -18.55 -0.63 6.62
CA GLU A 27 -17.41 -0.15 5.84
C GLU A 27 -17.84 1.07 5.00
N VAL A 28 -17.17 2.20 5.25
CA VAL A 28 -17.47 3.46 4.57
C VAL A 28 -16.75 3.48 3.24
N SER A 29 -17.47 3.18 2.16
CA SER A 29 -17.01 3.46 0.79
C SER A 29 -16.89 4.99 0.60
N MET A 30 -15.82 5.46 -0.04
CA MET A 30 -15.71 6.85 -0.50
C MET A 30 -15.81 6.88 -2.02
N THR A 31 -16.64 7.78 -2.52
CA THR A 31 -16.70 8.13 -3.94
C THR A 31 -15.47 8.96 -4.31
N VAL A 32 -14.62 8.42 -5.18
CA VAL A 32 -13.46 9.15 -5.70
C VAL A 32 -13.79 9.68 -7.09
N THR A 33 -13.70 11.00 -7.27
CA THR A 33 -13.90 11.67 -8.55
C THR A 33 -12.57 11.76 -9.28
N ILE A 34 -12.38 10.96 -10.34
CA ILE A 34 -11.18 10.99 -11.18
C ILE A 34 -11.48 11.79 -12.45
N LYS A 35 -10.57 12.72 -12.80
CA LYS A 35 -10.67 13.48 -14.05
C LYS A 35 -10.01 12.70 -15.18
N SER A 36 -10.80 12.00 -15.99
CA SER A 36 -10.31 11.29 -17.18
C SER A 36 -9.92 12.30 -18.28
N PRO A 37 -8.71 12.21 -18.88
CA PRO A 37 -8.40 12.98 -20.08
C PRO A 37 -8.97 12.24 -21.30
N SER A 38 -10.19 12.59 -21.73
CA SER A 38 -10.77 12.09 -22.99
C SER A 38 -10.49 13.05 -24.16
N HIS A 39 -10.19 12.50 -25.34
CA HIS A 39 -9.86 13.26 -26.56
C HIS A 39 -11.09 13.74 -27.35
N LEU A 40 -12.30 13.61 -26.80
CA LEU A 40 -13.55 14.07 -27.42
C LEU A 40 -14.47 14.64 -26.33
N GLY A 41 -14.49 15.96 -26.21
CA GLY A 41 -15.69 16.79 -26.04
C GLY A 41 -16.67 16.60 -24.86
N GLU A 42 -16.59 15.56 -24.05
CA GLU A 42 -17.51 15.37 -22.91
C GLU A 42 -16.72 15.11 -21.62
N ASN A 43 -16.77 16.08 -20.71
CA ASN A 43 -16.26 15.95 -19.34
C ASN A 43 -17.26 15.12 -18.52
N GLY A 44 -17.30 13.80 -18.76
CA GLY A 44 -17.99 12.86 -17.88
C GLY A 44 -17.21 12.71 -16.58
N LEU A 45 -17.82 13.10 -15.45
CA LEU A 45 -17.31 12.75 -14.13
C LEU A 45 -17.71 11.30 -13.86
N GLU A 46 -16.80 10.34 -14.05
CA GLU A 46 -17.02 8.97 -13.61
C GLU A 46 -16.68 8.86 -12.12
N THR A 47 -17.70 8.68 -11.28
CA THR A 47 -17.51 8.35 -9.86
C THR A 47 -17.19 6.86 -9.76
N VAL A 48 -15.96 6.54 -9.39
CA VAL A 48 -15.58 5.15 -9.08
C VAL A 48 -15.73 4.95 -7.58
N GLU A 49 -16.55 3.96 -7.20
CA GLU A 49 -16.65 3.48 -5.83
C GLU A 49 -15.31 2.81 -5.46
N LYS A 50 -14.57 3.40 -4.53
CA LYS A 50 -13.35 2.80 -4.02
C LYS A 50 -13.66 2.03 -2.75
N TYR A 51 -13.27 0.75 -2.74
CA TYR A 51 -13.34 -0.06 -1.55
C TYR A 51 -12.07 0.13 -0.70
N PRO A 52 -12.19 0.12 0.64
CA PRO A 52 -11.04 0.18 1.52
C PRO A 52 -10.08 -0.98 1.26
N THR A 53 -8.79 -0.68 1.13
CA THR A 53 -7.74 -1.68 0.92
C THR A 53 -6.76 -1.66 2.08
N LYS A 54 -5.97 -2.74 2.18
CA LYS A 54 -4.99 -2.90 3.27
C LYS A 54 -3.66 -3.38 2.75
N ILE A 55 -2.58 -2.78 3.22
CA ILE A 55 -1.20 -3.26 3.03
C ILE A 55 -0.81 -4.05 4.27
N HIS A 56 -0.68 -5.36 4.11
CA HIS A 56 -0.21 -6.29 5.12
C HIS A 56 1.31 -6.46 5.01
N LEU A 57 2.05 -5.91 5.98
CA LEU A 57 3.50 -6.01 6.08
C LEU A 57 3.84 -7.18 7.01
N ILE A 58 4.43 -8.24 6.46
CA ILE A 58 4.82 -9.43 7.22
C ILE A 58 6.30 -9.31 7.57
N ASP A 59 6.56 -8.88 8.79
CA ASP A 59 7.88 -8.58 9.35
C ASP A 59 8.27 -9.62 10.42
N GLY A 60 9.54 -9.59 10.83
CA GLY A 60 10.06 -10.43 11.90
C GLY A 60 11.57 -10.22 12.05
N GLU A 61 12.04 -10.29 13.29
CA GLU A 61 13.40 -9.86 13.65
C GLU A 61 14.50 -10.62 12.90
N LYS A 62 14.35 -11.94 12.76
CA LYS A 62 15.39 -12.85 12.27
C LYS A 62 14.95 -13.62 11.03
N GLY A 63 15.95 -14.09 10.28
CA GLY A 63 15.74 -15.13 9.27
C GLY A 63 15.25 -16.42 9.93
N GLY A 64 14.40 -17.19 9.25
CA GLY A 64 13.96 -18.50 9.73
C GLY A 64 12.85 -18.51 10.79
N VAL A 65 12.30 -17.36 11.21
CA VAL A 65 11.18 -17.30 12.18
C VAL A 65 9.82 -17.75 11.61
N GLY A 66 9.76 -18.04 10.30
CA GLY A 66 8.53 -18.48 9.63
C GLY A 66 7.73 -17.39 8.92
N LYS A 67 8.32 -16.21 8.64
CA LYS A 67 7.67 -15.12 7.87
C LYS A 67 7.05 -15.61 6.56
N SER A 68 7.85 -16.27 5.73
CA SER A 68 7.38 -16.80 4.44
C SER A 68 6.31 -17.87 4.61
N LEU A 69 6.35 -18.69 5.68
CA LEU A 69 5.26 -19.63 5.97
C LEU A 69 3.97 -18.87 6.30
N PHE A 70 4.03 -17.87 7.18
CA PHE A 70 2.88 -17.04 7.51
C PHE A 70 2.32 -16.31 6.29
N ALA A 71 3.19 -15.75 5.44
CA ALA A 71 2.80 -15.10 4.19
C ALA A 71 2.02 -16.05 3.28
N ARG A 72 2.52 -17.28 3.09
CA ARG A 72 1.85 -18.28 2.25
C ARG A 72 0.48 -18.69 2.81
N VAL A 73 0.35 -18.80 4.13
CA VAL A 73 -0.94 -19.09 4.78
C VAL A 73 -1.92 -17.94 4.57
N LEU A 74 -1.48 -16.69 4.75
CA LEU A 74 -2.33 -15.52 4.55
C LEU A 74 -2.77 -15.39 3.08
N ILE A 75 -1.87 -15.63 2.13
CA ILE A 75 -2.19 -15.67 0.70
C ILE A 75 -3.25 -16.73 0.40
N GLN A 76 -3.04 -17.97 0.86
CA GLN A 76 -4.00 -19.05 0.64
C GLN A 76 -5.36 -18.73 1.28
N TYR A 77 -5.38 -18.13 2.47
CA TYR A 77 -6.60 -17.69 3.11
C TYR A 77 -7.39 -16.68 2.25
N PHE A 78 -6.70 -15.69 1.67
CA PHE A 78 -7.34 -14.71 0.77
C PHE A 78 -7.86 -15.38 -0.50
N MET A 79 -7.10 -16.32 -1.08
CA MET A 79 -7.53 -17.09 -2.24
C MET A 79 -8.79 -17.92 -1.95
N ASP A 80 -8.82 -18.65 -0.84
CA ASP A 80 -9.94 -19.50 -0.45
C ASP A 80 -11.20 -18.68 -0.16
N LYS A 81 -11.04 -17.48 0.41
CA LYS A 81 -12.12 -16.52 0.64
C LYS A 81 -12.49 -15.69 -0.58
N LYS A 82 -11.74 -15.81 -1.68
CA LYS A 82 -11.90 -15.02 -2.91
C LYS A 82 -11.85 -13.51 -2.65
N TYR A 83 -11.03 -13.09 -1.68
CA TYR A 83 -10.77 -11.68 -1.46
C TYR A 83 -9.82 -11.16 -2.54
N PRO A 84 -10.05 -9.97 -3.10
CA PRO A 84 -9.14 -9.38 -4.07
C PRO A 84 -7.83 -8.97 -3.39
N PHE A 85 -6.71 -9.49 -3.87
CA PHE A 85 -5.40 -9.16 -3.34
C PHE A 85 -4.29 -9.30 -4.38
N LEU A 86 -3.13 -8.74 -4.06
CA LEU A 86 -1.87 -8.99 -4.74
C LEU A 86 -0.79 -9.34 -3.70
N ALA A 87 -0.05 -10.41 -3.94
CA ALA A 87 1.11 -10.74 -3.14
C ALA A 87 2.34 -10.00 -3.66
N VAL A 88 3.22 -9.59 -2.76
CA VAL A 88 4.51 -8.99 -3.06
C VAL A 88 5.59 -9.71 -2.28
N ASP A 89 6.58 -10.25 -2.99
CA ASP A 89 7.78 -10.80 -2.37
C ASP A 89 8.89 -9.75 -2.42
N ALA A 90 9.30 -9.27 -1.25
CA ALA A 90 10.42 -8.34 -1.11
C ALA A 90 11.71 -9.05 -0.63
N ASP A 91 11.64 -10.35 -0.30
CA ASP A 91 12.80 -11.13 0.13
C ASP A 91 13.52 -11.77 -1.06
N ARG A 92 14.41 -11.02 -1.69
CA ARG A 92 15.24 -11.52 -2.80
C ARG A 92 16.29 -12.54 -2.39
N SER A 93 16.57 -12.68 -1.10
CA SER A 93 17.56 -13.65 -0.62
C SER A 93 17.01 -15.08 -0.73
N ASN A 94 15.70 -15.22 -0.52
CA ASN A 94 14.99 -16.49 -0.64
C ASN A 94 13.53 -16.26 -1.06
N PRO A 95 13.25 -16.07 -2.36
CA PRO A 95 11.93 -15.70 -2.88
C PRO A 95 10.99 -16.92 -2.94
N ASP A 96 10.65 -17.45 -1.76
CA ASP A 96 9.81 -18.65 -1.64
C ASP A 96 8.34 -18.34 -1.96
N VAL A 97 7.90 -17.10 -1.77
CA VAL A 97 6.50 -16.73 -2.02
C VAL A 97 6.28 -16.53 -3.51
N SER A 98 7.16 -15.79 -4.19
CA SER A 98 7.01 -15.52 -5.63
C SER A 98 7.10 -16.80 -6.46
N ARG A 99 7.98 -17.74 -6.10
CA ARG A 99 8.10 -19.06 -6.77
C ARG A 99 6.86 -19.93 -6.66
N ILE A 100 6.12 -19.85 -5.56
CA ILE A 100 4.93 -20.69 -5.33
C ILE A 100 3.67 -20.04 -5.95
N TYR A 101 3.60 -18.71 -5.92
CA TYR A 101 2.42 -17.94 -6.30
C TYR A 101 2.64 -17.04 -7.51
N GLU A 102 3.42 -17.49 -8.50
CA GLU A 102 3.88 -16.69 -9.65
C GLU A 102 2.76 -15.88 -10.34
N SER A 103 1.55 -16.44 -10.44
CA SER A 103 0.41 -15.77 -11.10
C SER A 103 -0.16 -14.59 -10.32
N VAL A 104 -0.03 -14.60 -8.99
CA VAL A 104 -0.61 -13.59 -8.07
C VAL A 104 0.44 -12.85 -7.25
N CYS A 105 1.71 -13.06 -7.55
CA CYS A 105 2.83 -12.44 -6.87
C CYS A 105 3.59 -11.49 -7.79
N ARG A 106 4.05 -10.38 -7.21
CA ARG A 106 5.00 -9.44 -7.80
C ARG A 106 6.21 -9.33 -6.91
N GLU A 107 7.29 -8.82 -7.45
CA GLU A 107 8.50 -8.56 -6.68
C GLU A 107 8.64 -7.06 -6.43
N ALA A 108 9.08 -6.70 -5.23
CA ALA A 108 9.44 -5.34 -4.88
C ALA A 108 10.79 -5.34 -4.14
N LEU A 109 11.38 -4.17 -3.96
CA LEU A 109 12.64 -4.04 -3.22
C LEU A 109 12.55 -2.91 -2.22
N PHE A 110 12.85 -3.23 -0.97
CA PHE A 110 13.20 -2.24 0.04
C PHE A 110 14.71 -2.12 0.09
N SER A 111 15.21 -0.91 -0.19
CA SER A 111 16.65 -0.62 -0.26
C SER A 111 16.94 0.73 0.39
N GLU A 112 18.08 0.83 1.05
CA GLU A 112 18.58 2.10 1.62
C GLU A 112 19.13 3.04 0.54
N ASP A 113 19.54 2.50 -0.62
CA ASP A 113 19.91 3.31 -1.78
C ASP A 113 18.74 4.21 -2.21
N GLU A 114 18.91 5.54 -2.14
CA GLU A 114 17.90 6.52 -2.59
C GLU A 114 17.44 6.29 -4.04
N LYS A 115 18.35 5.81 -4.89
CA LYS A 115 18.06 5.48 -6.30
C LYS A 115 17.16 4.25 -6.48
N LYS A 116 16.88 3.48 -5.44
CA LYS A 116 16.01 2.29 -5.50
C LYS A 116 14.79 2.43 -4.59
N PHE A 117 14.65 3.56 -3.91
CA PHE A 117 13.56 3.83 -2.97
C PHE A 117 12.18 3.80 -3.65
N TYR A 118 12.10 4.21 -4.93
CA TYR A 118 10.87 4.17 -5.73
C TYR A 118 10.33 2.76 -5.98
N GLU A 119 11.13 1.70 -5.80
CA GLU A 119 10.67 0.32 -5.97
C GLU A 119 9.64 -0.06 -4.90
N ALA A 120 9.75 0.50 -3.70
CA ALA A 120 8.78 0.30 -2.62
C ALA A 120 7.47 1.07 -2.88
N ASP A 121 7.52 2.20 -3.60
CA ASP A 121 6.33 3.02 -3.88
C ASP A 121 5.30 2.28 -4.75
N LYS A 122 5.76 1.36 -5.61
CA LYS A 122 4.89 0.46 -6.38
C LYS A 122 3.92 -0.33 -5.49
N ILE A 123 4.33 -0.69 -4.27
CA ILE A 123 3.48 -1.39 -3.30
C ILE A 123 2.27 -0.54 -2.94
N PHE A 124 2.50 0.76 -2.71
CA PHE A 124 1.42 1.70 -2.39
C PHE A 124 0.55 1.99 -3.62
N GLU A 125 1.14 2.09 -4.81
CA GLU A 125 0.40 2.23 -6.07
C GLU A 125 -0.54 1.04 -6.30
N TRP A 126 -0.08 -0.20 -6.12
CA TRP A 126 -0.95 -1.38 -6.25
C TRP A 126 -2.04 -1.44 -5.19
N ALA A 127 -1.78 -0.85 -4.02
CA ALA A 127 -2.74 -0.78 -2.94
C ALA A 127 -3.95 0.10 -3.26
N PHE A 128 -3.91 0.91 -4.32
CA PHE A 128 -5.10 1.65 -4.74
C PHE A 128 -6.24 0.74 -5.19
N ASP A 129 -5.92 -0.39 -5.83
CA ASP A 129 -6.91 -1.28 -6.44
C ASP A 129 -7.10 -2.58 -5.65
N ASN A 130 -6.08 -3.02 -4.90
CA ASN A 130 -6.08 -4.33 -4.24
C ASN A 130 -5.55 -4.25 -2.82
N SER A 131 -5.96 -5.17 -1.95
CA SER A 131 -5.21 -5.40 -0.70
C SER A 131 -3.88 -6.06 -1.02
N ILE A 132 -2.81 -5.64 -0.37
CA ILE A 132 -1.45 -6.09 -0.68
C ILE A 132 -0.90 -6.91 0.46
N ILE A 133 -0.34 -8.08 0.17
CA ILE A 133 0.35 -8.93 1.14
C ILE A 133 1.84 -8.90 0.83
N VAL A 134 2.64 -8.27 1.68
CA VAL A 134 4.08 -8.09 1.48
C VAL A 134 4.87 -9.02 2.40
N ASN A 135 5.60 -9.96 1.80
CA ASN A 135 6.61 -10.75 2.50
C ASN A 135 7.92 -9.96 2.58
N LEU A 136 8.31 -9.54 3.78
CA LEU A 136 9.50 -8.72 3.99
C LEU A 136 10.74 -9.56 4.33
N PRO A 137 11.94 -9.15 3.87
CA PRO A 137 13.19 -9.79 4.30
C PRO A 137 13.45 -9.56 5.78
N ALA A 138 14.36 -10.35 6.36
CA ALA A 138 14.78 -10.15 7.75
C ALA A 138 15.45 -8.78 7.94
N GLN A 139 15.26 -8.18 9.13
CA GLN A 139 15.91 -6.93 9.54
C GLN A 139 15.63 -5.70 8.64
N VAL A 140 14.54 -5.71 7.86
CA VAL A 140 14.20 -4.62 6.94
C VAL A 140 13.53 -3.41 7.62
N TYR A 141 13.25 -3.52 8.92
CA TYR A 141 12.47 -2.54 9.69
C TYR A 141 12.89 -1.08 9.45
N PRO A 142 14.18 -0.69 9.56
CA PRO A 142 14.57 0.71 9.39
C PRO A 142 14.22 1.27 8.02
N VAL A 143 14.35 0.44 6.98
CA VAL A 143 14.08 0.81 5.58
C VAL A 143 12.58 0.99 5.36
N VAL A 144 11.76 0.08 5.88
CA VAL A 144 10.30 0.17 5.78
C VAL A 144 9.75 1.37 6.56
N THR A 145 10.23 1.61 7.78
CA THR A 145 9.84 2.78 8.56
C THR A 145 10.24 4.06 7.85
N SER A 146 11.48 4.14 7.33
CA SER A 146 11.91 5.30 6.56
C SER A 146 11.07 5.52 5.30
N TRP A 147 10.60 4.45 4.65
CA TRP A 147 9.70 4.53 3.50
C TRP A 147 8.34 5.12 3.87
N ILE A 148 7.73 4.63 4.95
CA ILE A 148 6.43 5.11 5.44
C ILE A 148 6.51 6.58 5.86
N GLU A 149 7.54 6.95 6.62
CA GLU A 149 7.67 8.30 7.19
C GLU A 149 8.03 9.34 6.12
N LYS A 150 9.03 9.07 5.27
CA LYS A 150 9.49 10.04 4.26
C LYS A 150 8.41 10.37 3.24
N ASN A 151 7.58 9.39 2.88
CA ASN A 151 6.50 9.55 1.92
C ASN A 151 5.16 9.91 2.59
N ASN A 152 5.13 10.07 3.93
CA ASN A 152 3.94 10.34 4.72
C ASN A 152 2.76 9.40 4.38
N LEU A 153 3.06 8.10 4.19
CA LEU A 153 2.12 7.12 3.63
C LEU A 153 0.93 6.86 4.53
N ILE A 154 1.05 7.09 5.84
CA ILE A 154 -0.07 6.95 6.77
C ILE A 154 -1.16 7.98 6.46
N GLU A 155 -0.78 9.22 6.20
CA GLU A 155 -1.73 10.28 5.90
C GLU A 155 -2.29 10.14 4.48
N LEU A 156 -1.42 9.85 3.50
CA LEU A 156 -1.84 9.55 2.14
C LEU A 156 -2.76 8.33 2.08
N GLY A 157 -2.48 7.32 2.91
CA GLY A 157 -3.29 6.12 3.07
C GLY A 157 -4.70 6.44 3.54
N LYS A 158 -4.85 7.27 4.58
CA LYS A 158 -6.18 7.71 5.05
C LYS A 158 -6.98 8.41 3.95
N GLN A 159 -6.34 9.32 3.21
CA GLN A 159 -6.96 10.03 2.08
C GLN A 159 -7.38 9.09 0.95
N SER A 160 -6.64 7.98 0.81
CA SER A 160 -6.84 7.00 -0.25
C SER A 160 -7.58 5.75 0.22
N GLN A 161 -8.13 5.70 1.44
CA GLN A 161 -8.70 4.48 2.04
C GLN A 161 -7.78 3.25 2.07
N ILE A 162 -6.47 3.47 2.12
CA ILE A 162 -5.46 2.43 2.27
C ILE A 162 -5.00 2.42 3.72
N THR A 163 -5.09 1.26 4.38
CA THR A 163 -4.63 1.08 5.76
C THR A 163 -3.43 0.15 5.83
N PHE A 164 -2.55 0.37 6.81
CA PHE A 164 -1.40 -0.52 7.04
C PHE A 164 -1.72 -1.49 8.17
N CYS A 165 -1.24 -2.73 8.03
CA CYS A 165 -1.30 -3.76 9.05
C CYS A 165 0.06 -4.46 9.11
N LYS A 166 0.74 -4.36 10.25
CA LYS A 166 2.01 -5.04 10.48
C LYS A 166 1.78 -6.34 11.23
N TRP A 167 2.14 -7.45 10.59
CA TRP A 167 2.24 -8.77 11.22
C TRP A 167 3.69 -8.99 11.63
N PHE A 168 3.94 -9.14 12.93
CA PHE A 168 5.28 -9.42 13.44
C PHE A 168 5.39 -10.88 13.87
N VAL A 169 6.16 -11.68 13.13
CA VAL A 169 6.36 -13.10 13.39
C VAL A 169 7.59 -13.29 14.29
N CYS A 170 7.39 -13.90 15.46
CA CYS A 170 8.44 -14.18 16.42
C CYS A 170 8.37 -15.62 16.96
N THR A 171 9.52 -16.15 17.39
CA THR A 171 9.65 -17.51 17.95
C THR A 171 9.58 -17.53 19.48
N GLY A 172 9.15 -16.43 20.12
CA GLY A 172 9.00 -16.34 21.58
C GLY A 172 10.29 -16.16 22.39
N GLY A 173 11.42 -15.82 21.74
CA GLY A 173 12.64 -15.39 22.44
C GLY A 173 12.51 -13.98 23.06
N TYR A 174 13.48 -13.54 23.85
CA TYR A 174 13.58 -12.19 24.46
C TYR A 174 13.85 -11.06 23.43
N ASP A 175 13.21 -11.17 22.29
CA ASP A 175 13.39 -10.34 21.12
C ASP A 175 12.37 -9.19 21.16
N LYS A 176 12.83 -7.98 20.87
CA LYS A 176 12.09 -6.73 21.14
C LYS A 176 10.98 -6.55 20.11
N LEU A 177 9.75 -6.36 20.59
CA LEU A 177 8.64 -5.91 19.74
C LEU A 177 8.86 -4.44 19.37
N LEU A 178 9.03 -4.17 18.08
CA LEU A 178 9.12 -2.80 17.56
C LEU A 178 7.91 -2.53 16.66
N CYS A 179 6.99 -1.73 17.18
CA CYS A 179 5.78 -1.29 16.49
C CYS A 179 6.08 -0.08 15.59
N ILE A 180 5.46 -0.06 14.40
CA ILE A 180 5.44 1.09 13.47
C ILE A 180 4.16 1.88 13.75
#